data_AF-A0AA40C7Z8-F1
#
_entry.id   AF-A0AA40C7Z8-F1
#
_cell.length_a   1.000
_cell.length_b   1.000
_cell.length_c   1.000
_cell.angle_alpha   90.00
_cell.angle_beta   90.00
_cell.angle_gamma   90.00
#
_symmetry.space_group_name_H-M   'P 1'
#
loop_
_entity.id
_entity.type
_entity.pdbx_description
1 polymer ?
#
loop_
_entity_poly.entity_id
_entity_poly.type
_entity_poly.pdbx_seq_one_letter_code
_entity_poly.pdbx_strand_id
1 'polypeptide(L)' 'ECKNSKQCAPAKHHFDDCVDRVTNATDAHGENCVEEFFHLAHCATACAAPKVWSALK' A
#
# COMPACT_ATOMS: atom_id res chain seq x y z
N GLU A 1 2.83 -1.06 11.46
CA GLU A 1 1.83 -0.21 12.13
C GLU A 1 1.01 0.62 11.13
N CYS A 2 1.59 1.64 10.47
CA CYS A 2 0.82 2.59 9.64
C CYS A 2 0.02 1.99 8.47
N LYS A 3 0.59 1.06 7.71
CA LYS A 3 -0.12 0.39 6.60
C LYS A 3 -1.30 -0.49 7.05
N ASN A 4 -1.30 -0.93 8.32
CA ASN A 4 -2.36 -1.75 8.91
C ASN A 4 -3.31 -0.92 9.79
N SER A 5 -3.20 0.41 9.76
CA SER A 5 -4.08 1.29 10.51
C SER A 5 -5.51 1.25 9.94
N LYS A 6 -6.51 1.56 10.78
CA LYS A 6 -7.92 1.64 10.33
C LYS A 6 -8.11 2.64 9.18
N GLN A 7 -7.36 3.74 9.19
CA GLN A 7 -7.42 4.77 8.14
C GLN A 7 -6.92 4.25 6.79
N CYS A 8 -5.84 3.46 6.77
CA CYS A 8 -5.27 2.94 5.52
C CYS A 8 -5.85 1.59 5.08
N ALA A 9 -6.79 1.01 5.84
CA ALA A 9 -7.37 -0.30 5.55
C ALA A 9 -8.01 -0.39 4.15
N PRO A 10 -8.77 0.62 3.65
CA PRO A 10 -9.33 0.55 2.30
C PRO A 10 -8.25 0.54 1.21
N ALA A 11 -7.27 1.44 1.30
CA ALA A 11 -6.16 1.49 0.34
C ALA A 11 -5.33 0.20 0.36
N LYS A 12 -5.16 -0.40 1.55
CA LYS A 12 -4.47 -1.68 1.69
C LYS A 12 -5.27 -2.81 1.04
N HIS A 13 -6.58 -2.87 1.24
CA HIS A 13 -7.43 -3.87 0.62
C HIS A 13 -7.35 -3.81 -0.91
N HIS A 14 -7.43 -2.62 -1.51
CA HIS A 14 -7.28 -2.48 -2.97
C HIS A 14 -5.90 -2.91 -3.47
N PHE A 15 -4.84 -2.59 -2.73
CA PHE A 15 -3.50 -3.05 -3.08
C PHE A 15 -3.37 -4.58 -2.99
N ASP A 16 -3.86 -5.20 -1.92
CA ASP A 16 -3.83 -6.65 -1.76
C ASP A 16 -4.64 -7.33 -2.89
N ASP A 17 -5.83 -6.84 -3.21
CA ASP A 17 -6.67 -7.36 -4.29
C ASP A 17 -6.01 -7.22 -5.68
N CYS A 18 -5.30 -6.11 -5.92
CA CYS A 18 -4.51 -5.94 -7.14
C CYS A 18 -3.37 -6.96 -7.20
N VAL A 19 -2.63 -7.13 -6.11
CA VAL A 19 -1.51 -8.09 -6.04
C VAL A 19 -2.02 -9.51 -6.27
N ASP A 20 -3.13 -9.89 -5.65
CA ASP A 20 -3.74 -11.21 -5.83
C ASP A 20 -4.16 -11.43 -7.29
N ARG A 21 -4.77 -10.43 -7.93
CA ARG A 21 -5.15 -10.51 -9.35
C ARG A 21 -3.94 -10.66 -10.27
N VAL A 22 -2.94 -9.78 -10.14
CA VAL A 22 -1.75 -9.78 -11.01
C VAL A 22 -0.88 -11.03 -10.79
N THR A 23 -0.75 -11.50 -9.55
CA THR A 23 0.06 -12.67 -9.23
C THR A 23 -0.56 -13.97 -9.73
N ASN A 24 -1.90 -14.06 -9.74
CA ASN A 24 -2.63 -15.24 -10.21
C ASN A 24 -3.03 -15.17 -11.69
N ALA A 25 -2.76 -14.06 -12.38
CA ALA A 25 -3.07 -13.92 -13.79
C ALA A 25 -2.17 -14.83 -14.64
N THR A 26 -2.79 -15.60 -15.56
CA THR A 26 -2.03 -16.35 -16.59
C THR A 26 -1.44 -15.38 -17.63
N ASP A 27 -2.11 -14.26 -17.88
CA ASP A 27 -1.61 -13.09 -18.59
C ASP A 27 -2.18 -11.84 -17.91
N ALA A 28 -1.30 -10.99 -17.38
CA ALA A 28 -1.68 -9.75 -16.71
C ALA A 28 -1.88 -8.58 -17.70
N HIS A 29 -1.62 -8.77 -19.00
CA HIS A 29 -1.72 -7.72 -20.03
C HIS A 29 -0.98 -6.41 -19.68
N GLY A 30 0.13 -6.51 -18.93
CA GLY A 30 0.89 -5.36 -18.46
C GLY A 30 0.28 -4.62 -17.27
N GLU A 31 -0.80 -5.14 -16.68
CA GLU A 31 -1.33 -4.67 -15.41
C GLU A 31 -0.25 -4.71 -14.32
N ASN A 32 -0.21 -3.67 -13.51
CA ASN A 32 0.63 -3.56 -12.34
C ASN A 32 -0.14 -2.85 -11.24
N CYS A 33 0.40 -2.88 -10.01
CA CYS A 33 -0.26 -2.32 -8.84
C CYS A 33 0.38 -1.01 -8.36
N VAL A 34 1.02 -0.24 -9.26
CA VAL A 34 1.73 0.99 -8.88
C VAL A 34 0.75 2.05 -8.36
N GLU A 35 -0.44 2.14 -8.95
CA GLU A 35 -1.46 3.09 -8.51
C GLU A 35 -1.95 2.79 -7.08
N GLU A 36 -2.35 1.55 -6.81
CA GLU A 36 -2.82 1.10 -5.50
C GLU A 36 -1.70 1.15 -4.46
N PHE A 37 -0.47 0.82 -4.87
CA PHE A 37 0.70 1.00 -4.02
C PHE A 37 0.89 2.47 -3.64
N PHE A 38 0.72 3.41 -4.58
CA PHE A 38 0.87 4.84 -4.31
C PHE A 38 -0.22 5.35 -3.37
N HIS A 39 -1.46 4.86 -3.48
CA HIS A 39 -2.51 5.18 -2.51
C HIS A 39 -2.18 4.66 -1.10
N LEU A 40 -1.74 3.42 -0.99
CA LEU A 40 -1.35 2.84 0.30
C LEU A 40 -0.12 3.55 0.89
N ALA A 41 0.90 3.79 0.08
CA ALA A 41 2.13 4.46 0.48
C ALA A 41 1.88 5.91 0.89
N HIS A 42 1.04 6.64 0.16
CA HIS A 42 0.63 8.00 0.53
C HIS A 42 -0.04 8.02 1.91
N CYS A 43 -1.01 7.14 2.14
CA CYS A 43 -1.69 7.03 3.44
C CYS A 43 -0.71 6.65 4.57
N ALA A 44 0.11 5.62 4.35
CA ALA A 44 1.07 5.16 5.35
C ALA A 44 2.14 6.22 5.66
N THR A 45 2.54 7.01 4.66
CA THR A 45 3.52 8.09 4.81
C THR A 45 2.95 9.22 5.65
N ALA A 46 1.70 9.62 5.46
CA ALA A 46 1.06 10.62 6.33
C ALA A 46 1.05 10.19 7.82
N CYS A 47 0.89 8.89 8.08
CA CYS A 47 1.00 8.33 9.43
C CYS A 47 2.44 8.22 9.96
N ALA A 48 3.40 7.84 9.12
CA ALA A 48 4.78 7.55 9.53
C ALA A 48 5.67 8.81 9.60
N ALA A 49 5.43 9.81 8.76
CA ALA A 49 6.22 11.03 8.67
C ALA A 49 6.48 11.74 10.02
N PRO A 50 5.48 11.94 10.91
CA PRO A 50 5.76 12.58 12.21
C PRO A 50 6.46 11.65 13.22
N LYS A 51 6.48 10.34 12.97
CA LYS A 51 7.01 9.33 13.91
C LYS A 51 8.44 8.93 13.58
N VAL A 52 8.82 8.93 12.30
CA VAL A 52 10.07 8.29 11.83
C VAL A 52 11.31 8.88 12.49
N TRP A 53 11.36 10.19 12.71
CA TRP A 53 12.50 10.86 13.34
C TRP A 53 12.71 10.46 14.79
N SER A 54 11.66 10.07 15.51
CA SER A 54 11.79 9.57 16.89
C SER A 54 12.47 8.20 16.97
N ALA A 55 12.50 7.46 15.86
CA ALA A 55 13.11 6.13 15.77
C ALA A 55 14.54 6.16 15.18
N LEU A 56 14.99 7.32 14.70
CA LEU A 56 16.33 7.52 14.14
C LEU A 56 17.23 8.15 15.22
N LYS A 57 18.50 7.71 15.27
CA LYS A 57 19.54 8.24 16.16
C LYS A 57 20.35 9.32 15.48
#